data_AF-A0AAU9ZMA2-F1
#
_entry.id   AF-A0AAU9ZMA2-F1
#
_cell.length_a   1.000
_cell.length_b   1.000
_cell.length_c   1.000
_cell.angle_alpha   90.00
_cell.angle_beta   90.00
_cell.angle_gamma   90.00
#
_symmetry.space_group_name_H-M   'P 1'
#
loop_
_entity.id
_entity.type
_entity.pdbx_description
1 polymer ?
#
loop_
_entity_poly.entity_id
_entity_poly.type
_entity_poly.pdbx_seq_one_letter_code
_entity_poly.pdbx_strand_id
1 'polypeptide(L)' 'MELSADYLREKLRRDLEAEHVEVEDTTHNRCATSFRVLVVSAKFEGKPLLQRHR' A
#
# COMPACT_ATOMS: atom_id res chain seq x y z
N MET A 1 5.15 -8.00 -16.39
CA MET A 1 4.03 -7.94 -15.43
C MET A 1 3.83 -6.47 -15.15
N GLU A 2 2.74 -5.89 -15.63
CA GLU A 2 2.47 -4.46 -15.48
C GLU A 2 2.00 -4.19 -14.05
N LEU A 3 2.58 -3.18 -13.38
CA LEU A 3 2.27 -2.88 -11.99
C LEU A 3 1.03 -1.98 -11.97
N SER A 4 -0.12 -2.51 -11.53
CA SER A 4 -1.37 -1.76 -11.43
C SER A 4 -1.74 -1.42 -9.98
N ALA A 5 -2.57 -0.38 -9.81
CA ALA A 5 -3.11 -0.01 -8.50
C ALA A 5 -3.90 -1.15 -7.86
N ASP A 6 -4.68 -1.89 -8.66
CA ASP A 6 -5.47 -3.04 -8.19
C ASP A 6 -4.57 -4.19 -7.72
N TYR A 7 -3.50 -4.48 -8.46
CA TYR A 7 -2.52 -5.50 -8.05
C TYR A 7 -1.88 -5.16 -6.70
N LEU A 8 -1.46 -3.90 -6.52
CA LEU A 8 -0.91 -3.44 -5.23
C LEU A 8 -1.95 -3.53 -4.12
N ARG A 9 -3.20 -3.15 -4.39
CA ARG A 9 -4.29 -3.18 -3.42
C ARG A 9 -4.55 -4.59 -2.92
N GLU A 10 -4.70 -5.56 -3.81
CA GLU A 10 -4.96 -6.95 -3.46
C GLU A 10 -3.79 -7.59 -2.72
N LYS A 11 -2.57 -7.35 -3.20
CA LYS A 11 -1.35 -7.87 -2.57
C LYS A 11 -1.20 -7.36 -1.14
N LEU A 12 -1.31 -6.05 -0.94
CA LEU A 12 -1.19 -5.43 0.38
C LEU A 12 -2.32 -5.88 1.31
N ARG A 13 -3.55 -5.97 0.79
CA ARG A 13 -4.70 -6.45 1.58
C ARG A 13 -4.48 -7.87 2.10
N ARG A 14 -3.99 -8.77 1.26
CA ARG A 14 -3.73 -10.16 1.63
C ARG A 14 -2.55 -10.30 2.58
N ASP A 15 -1.40 -9.74 2.22
CA ASP A 15 -0.15 -9.99 2.94
C ASP A 15 -0.13 -9.30 4.32
N LEU A 16 -0.75 -8.11 4.43
CA LEU A 16 -0.85 -7.35 5.68
C LEU A 16 -2.15 -7.61 6.45
N GLU A 17 -3.01 -8.52 5.97
CA GLU A 17 -4.36 -8.76 6.53
C GLU A 17 -5.08 -7.44 6.83
N ALA A 18 -5.03 -6.52 5.87
CA ALA A 18 -5.53 -5.17 6.05
C ALA A 18 -7.06 -5.13 5.93
N GLU A 19 -7.69 -4.42 6.86
CA GLU A 19 -9.13 -4.17 6.85
C GLU A 19 -9.49 -3.24 5.69
N HIS A 20 -8.68 -2.18 5.50
CA HIS A 20 -8.87 -1.19 4.46
C HIS A 20 -7.56 -0.89 3.73
N VAL A 21 -7.65 -0.82 2.40
CA VAL A 21 -6.53 -0.44 1.53
C VAL A 21 -7.04 0.45 0.42
N GLU A 22 -6.44 1.64 0.32
CA GLU A 22 -6.59 2.57 -0.79
C GLU A 22 -5.25 2.70 -1.52
N VAL A 23 -5.31 2.62 -2.85
CA VAL A 23 -4.16 2.83 -3.72
C VAL A 23 -4.55 3.86 -4.76
N GLU A 24 -3.77 4.93 -4.86
CA GLU A 24 -3.93 6.00 -5.84
C GLU A 24 -2.70 6.02 -6.74
N ASP A 25 -2.94 5.98 -8.06
CA ASP A 25 -1.88 6.18 -9.04
C ASP A 25 -1.61 7.68 -9.21
N THR A 26 -0.43 8.10 -8.74
CA THR A 26 0.04 9.49 -8.81
C THR A 26 1.04 9.71 -9.95
N THR A 27 1.19 8.73 -10.86
CA THR A 27 2.12 8.76 -11.98
C THR A 27 1.90 9.96 -12.89
N HIS A 28 0.65 10.40 -13.08
CA HIS A 28 0.35 11.57 -13.93
C HIS A 28 1.05 12.86 -13.45
N ASN A 29 1.31 12.99 -12.15
CA ASN A 29 1.94 14.17 -11.55
C ASN A 29 3.44 13.98 -11.26
N ARG A 30 4.06 12.92 -11.78
CA ARG A 30 5.43 12.51 -11.47
C ARG A 30 6.17 12.09 -12.75
N CYS A 31 7.50 12.21 -12.78
CA CYS A 31 8.29 11.74 -13.92
C CYS A 31 8.40 10.20 -14.03
N ALA A 32 7.94 9.47 -13.02
CA ALA A 32 8.06 8.01 -12.93
C ALA A 32 6.81 7.40 -12.29
N THR A 33 6.66 6.09 -12.44
CA THR A 33 5.57 5.32 -11.83
C THR A 33 5.56 5.53 -10.32
N SER A 34 4.44 6.02 -9.79
CA SER A 34 4.32 6.39 -8.38
C SER A 34 2.92 6.13 -7.85
N PHE A 35 2.85 5.34 -6.78
CA PHE A 35 1.59 5.02 -6.11
C PHE A 35 1.59 5.59 -4.70
N ARG A 36 0.47 6.19 -4.30
CA ARG A 36 0.19 6.53 -2.91
C ARG A 36 -0.71 5.46 -2.32
N VAL A 37 -0.38 4.99 -1.12
CA VAL A 37 -1.11 3.90 -0.46
C VAL A 37 -1.50 4.32 0.94
N LEU A 38 -2.75 4.04 1.32
CA LEU A 38 -3.24 4.12 2.69
C LEU A 38 -3.67 2.72 3.14
N VAL A 39 -3.12 2.24 4.25
CA VAL A 39 -3.38 0.88 4.78
C VAL A 39 -3.83 0.97 6.23
N VAL A 40 -4.96 0.34 6.53
CA VAL A 40 -5.47 0.16 7.90
C VAL A 40 -5.41 -1.33 8.23
N SER A 41 -4.59 -1.71 9.21
CA SER A 41 -4.44 -3.09 9.67
C SER A 41 -4.11 -3.14 11.15
N ALA A 42 -4.74 -4.06 11.88
CA ALA A 42 -4.41 -4.36 13.27
C ALA A 42 -2.96 -4.88 13.41
N LYS A 43 -2.35 -5.43 12.34
CA LYS A 43 -0.95 -5.88 12.37
C LYS A 43 0.07 -4.77 12.59
N PHE A 44 -0.33 -3.50 12.50
CA PHE A 44 0.54 -2.37 12.82
C PHE A 44 0.48 -1.96 14.29
N GLU A 45 -0.51 -2.46 15.03
CA GLU A 45 -0.62 -2.23 16.47
C GLU A 45 0.60 -2.80 17.20
N GLY A 46 1.11 -2.06 18.18
CA GLY A 46 2.32 -2.43 18.94
C GLY A 46 3.65 -2.35 18.16
N LYS A 47 3.63 -2.25 16.82
CA LYS A 47 4.86 -2.08 16.03
C LYS A 47 5.34 -0.63 16.05
N PRO A 48 6.65 -0.36 16.25
CA PRO A 48 7.25 0.95 16.04
C PRO A 48 7.08 1.42 14.58
N LEU A 49 7.07 2.75 14.37
CA LEU A 49 6.83 3.36 13.05
C LEU A 49 7.70 2.72 11.94
N LEU A 50 9.00 2.57 12.18
CA LEU A 50 9.93 1.98 11.20
C LEU A 50 9.56 0.54 10.83
N GLN A 51 9.06 -0.27 11.76
CA GLN A 51 8.64 -1.64 11.48
C GLN A 51 7.31 -1.72 10.71
N ARG A 52 6.52 -0.65 10.71
CA ARG A 52 5.29 -0.59 9.90
C ARG A 52 5.59 -0.37 8.42
N HIS A 53 6.71 0.30 8.11
CA HIS A 53 7.14 0.63 6.75
C HIS A 53 8.09 -0.39 6.10
N ARG A 54 8.79 -1.22 6.91
CA ARG A 54 9.71 -2.27 6.43
C ARG A 54 8.98 -3.54 6.08
#